data_AF-A0A067WB98-F1
#
_entry.id   AF-A0A067WB98-F1
#
_cell.length_a   1.000
_cell.length_b   1.000
_cell.length_c   1.000
_cell.angle_alpha   90.00
_cell.angle_beta   90.00
_cell.angle_gamma   90.00
#
_symmetry.space_group_name_H-M   'P 1'
#
loop_
_entity.id
_entity.type
_entity.pdbx_description
1 polymer ?
#
loop_
_entity_poly.entity_id
_entity_poly.type
_entity_poly.pdbx_seq_one_letter_code
_entity_poly.pdbx_strand_id
1 'polypeptide(L)' 'MAIQVTENLLSITLEELKKRREAVDAVFSSHTLEGITLHPKTLKILEGYARGNTSLEEFNTLMDNAKL' A
#
# COMPACT_ATOMS: atom_id res chain seq x y z
N MET A 1 -21.39 15.05 -1.30
CA MET A 1 -20.36 15.07 -0.24
C MET A 1 -19.13 14.36 -0.77
N ALA A 2 -18.13 15.11 -1.24
CA ALA A 2 -16.88 14.58 -1.82
C ALA A 2 -15.66 15.35 -1.27
N ILE A 3 -15.76 15.84 -0.03
CA ILE A 3 -14.77 16.76 0.55
C ILE A 3 -13.88 16.05 1.58
N GLN A 4 -14.36 14.99 2.25
CA GLN A 4 -13.59 14.29 3.29
C GLN A 4 -12.46 13.40 2.75
N VAL A 5 -12.54 12.92 1.51
CA VAL A 5 -11.49 12.03 0.94
C VAL A 5 -10.23 12.81 0.60
N THR A 6 -10.37 14.07 0.18
CA THR A 6 -9.24 14.89 -0.28
C THR A 6 -8.40 15.45 0.88
N GLU A 7 -9.01 15.73 2.04
CA GLU A 7 -8.29 16.26 3.21
C GLU A 7 -7.34 15.22 3.84
N ASN A 8 -7.63 13.92 3.71
CA ASN A 8 -6.82 12.86 4.30
C ASN A 8 -5.54 12.53 3.48
N LEU A 9 -5.53 12.85 2.17
CA LEU A 9 -4.36 12.70 1.31
C LEU A 9 -3.33 13.83 1.49
N LEU A 10 -3.75 15.00 1.98
CA LEU A 10 -2.89 16.17 2.20
C LEU A 10 -2.08 16.13 3.50
N SER A 11 -2.33 15.15 4.38
CA SER A 11 -1.74 15.10 5.74
C SER A 11 -0.75 13.94 5.95
N ILE A 12 -0.36 13.21 4.91
CA ILE A 12 0.65 12.15 5.04
C ILE A 12 2.04 12.79 5.16
N THR A 13 2.71 12.55 6.30
CA THR A 13 4.07 13.03 6.53
C THR A 13 5.10 12.18 5.79
N LEU A 14 6.28 12.75 5.54
CA LEU A 14 7.41 11.99 4.98
C LEU A 14 7.83 10.81 5.86
N GLU A 15 7.71 10.93 7.18
CA GLU A 15 7.97 9.83 8.12
C GLU A 15 6.97 8.69 7.93
N GLU A 16 5.70 9.00 7.71
CA GLU A 16 4.68 7.98 7.45
C GLU A 16 4.95 7.28 6.11
N LEU A 17 5.28 8.03 5.04
CA LEU A 17 5.66 7.43 3.74
C LEU A 17 6.87 6.52 3.87
N LYS A 18 7.86 6.92 4.67
CA LYS A 18 9.05 6.10 4.92
C LYS A 18 8.68 4.78 5.59
N LYS A 19 7.86 4.82 6.65
CA LYS A 19 7.36 3.61 7.34
C LYS A 19 6.57 2.70 6.40
N ARG A 20 5.72 3.28 5.55
CA ARG A 20 4.95 2.51 4.55
C ARG A 20 5.87 1.84 3.52
N ARG A 21 6.90 2.54 3.03
CA ARG A 21 7.90 1.97 2.13
C ARG A 21 8.66 0.82 2.80
N GLU A 22 9.14 1.03 4.03
CA GLU A 22 9.84 -0.01 4.81
C GLU A 22 8.97 -1.26 5.01
N ALA A 23 7.67 -1.08 5.30
CA ALA A 23 6.74 -2.19 5.43
C ALA A 23 6.55 -2.96 4.11
N VAL A 24 6.39 -2.26 2.99
CA VAL A 24 6.24 -2.90 1.67
C VAL A 24 7.51 -3.64 1.25
N ASP A 25 8.68 -3.06 1.50
CA ASP A 25 9.97 -3.70 1.21
C ASP A 25 10.20 -4.95 2.07
N ALA A 26 9.77 -4.94 3.34
CA ALA A 26 9.81 -6.10 4.21
C ALA A 26 8.91 -7.24 3.70
N VAL A 27 7.69 -6.91 3.25
CA VAL A 27 6.77 -7.89 2.63
C VAL A 27 7.41 -8.49 1.38
N PHE A 28 7.95 -7.65 0.49
CA PHE A 28 8.60 -8.13 -0.73
C PHE A 28 9.81 -9.03 -0.44
N SER A 29 10.64 -8.63 0.52
CA SER A 29 11.82 -9.37 0.94
C SER A 29 11.46 -10.72 1.54
N SER A 30 10.46 -10.77 2.43
CA SER A 30 9.99 -12.03 3.04
C SER A 30 9.54 -13.04 1.99
N HIS A 31 8.69 -12.62 1.05
CA HIS A 31 8.18 -13.52 0.03
C HIS A 31 9.29 -13.93 -0.96
N THR A 32 10.20 -13.02 -1.29
CA THR A 32 11.36 -13.33 -2.15
C THR A 32 12.29 -14.35 -1.51
N LEU A 33 12.53 -14.26 -0.20
CA LEU A 33 13.32 -15.25 0.55
C LEU A 33 12.68 -16.64 0.53
N GLU A 34 11.36 -16.71 0.47
CA GLU A 34 10.60 -17.95 0.32
C GLU A 34 10.49 -18.42 -1.15
N GLY A 35 11.08 -17.69 -2.10
CA GLY A 35 10.97 -17.98 -3.54
C GLY A 35 9.60 -17.68 -4.13
N ILE A 36 8.76 -16.92 -3.41
CA ILE A 36 7.39 -16.59 -3.79
C ILE A 36 7.39 -15.23 -4.50
N THR A 37 6.95 -15.23 -5.75
CA THR A 37 6.71 -13.99 -6.49
C THR A 37 5.29 -13.51 -6.22
N LEU A 38 5.13 -12.30 -5.69
CA LEU A 38 3.82 -11.69 -5.48
C LEU A 38 3.11 -11.44 -6.81
N HIS A 39 1.79 -11.65 -6.82
CA HIS A 39 0.97 -11.39 -8.01
C HIS A 39 1.07 -9.91 -8.43
N PRO A 40 1.11 -9.58 -9.74
CA PRO A 40 1.26 -8.20 -10.21
C PRO A 40 0.23 -7.20 -9.66
N LYS A 41 -1.00 -7.69 -9.40
CA LYS A 41 -2.05 -6.86 -8.79
C LYS A 41 -1.72 -6.49 -7.35
N THR A 42 -1.18 -7.43 -6.58
CA THR A 42 -0.70 -7.20 -5.20
C THR A 42 0.42 -6.17 -5.19
N LEU A 43 1.38 -6.28 -6.11
CA LEU A 43 2.47 -5.31 -6.26
C LEU A 43 1.95 -3.89 -6.54
N LYS A 44 0.94 -3.76 -7.41
CA LYS A 44 0.32 -2.46 -7.73
C LYS A 44 -0.37 -1.83 -6.53
N ILE A 45 -1.06 -2.64 -5.72
CA ILE A 45 -1.75 -2.17 -4.51
C ILE A 45 -0.73 -1.73 -3.45
N LEU A 46 0.32 -2.52 -3.22
CA LEU A 46 1.40 -2.21 -2.28
C LEU A 46 2.13 -0.90 -2.65
N GLU A 47 2.46 -0.72 -3.93
CA GLU A 47 3.11 0.51 -4.40
C GLU A 47 2.20 1.74 -4.26
N GLY A 48 0.88 1.59 -4.47
CA GLY A 48 -0.09 2.66 -4.21
C GLY A 48 -0.09 3.11 -2.75
N TYR A 49 -0.06 2.15 -1.83
CA TYR A 49 0.01 2.42 -0.39
C TYR A 49 1.33 3.07 0.03
N ALA A 50 2.46 2.56 -0.47
CA ALA A 50 3.80 3.09 -0.19
C ALA A 50 3.98 4.54 -0.64
N ARG A 51 3.35 4.93 -1.75
CA ARG A 51 3.39 6.31 -2.27
C ARG A 51 2.41 7.26 -1.58
N GLY A 52 1.57 6.75 -0.68
CA GLY A 52 0.52 7.53 -0.03
C GLY A 52 -0.67 7.84 -0.93
N ASN A 53 -0.81 7.15 -2.07
CA ASN A 53 -1.95 7.33 -2.98
C ASN A 53 -3.25 6.74 -2.41
N THR A 54 -3.14 5.85 -1.43
CA THR A 54 -4.27 5.20 -0.76
C THR A 54 -4.09 5.30 0.76
N SER A 55 -5.22 5.44 1.47
CA SER A 55 -5.26 5.23 2.91
C SER A 55 -5.04 3.75 3.27
N LEU A 56 -4.84 3.44 4.57
CA LEU A 56 -4.76 2.07 5.05
C LEU A 56 -6.09 1.32 4.84
N GLU A 57 -7.22 2.00 5.04
CA GLU A 57 -8.55 1.42 4.83
C GLU A 57 -8.79 1.06 3.35
N GLU A 58 -8.44 1.96 2.44
CA GLU A 58 -8.52 1.69 1.00
C GLU A 58 -7.56 0.57 0.58
N PHE A 59 -6.34 0.56 1.12
CA PHE A 59 -5.39 -0.53 0.91
C PHE A 59 -5.99 -1.88 1.32
N ASN A 60 -6.57 -1.97 2.53
CA ASN A 60 -7.19 -3.19 3.05
C ASN A 60 -8.36 -3.63 2.16
N THR A 61 -9.20 -2.68 1.74
CA THR A 61 -10.34 -2.95 0.85
C THR A 61 -9.87 -3.46 -0.53
N LEU A 62 -8.83 -2.86 -1.09
CA LEU A 62 -8.26 -3.27 -2.37
C LEU A 62 -7.62 -4.67 -2.30
N MET A 63 -6.94 -4.99 -1.20
CA MET A 63 -6.36 -6.31 -0.96
C MET A 63 -7.43 -7.38 -0.78
N ASP A 64 -8.47 -7.12 0.00
CA ASP A 64 -9.58 -8.06 0.23
C ASP A 64 -10.35 -8.38 -1.07
N ASN A 65 -10.56 -7.36 -1.91
CA ASN A 65 -11.24 -7.50 -3.20
C ASN A 65 -10.30 -7.87 -4.36
N ALA A 66 -9.01 -8.11 -4.08
CA ALA A 66 -8.05 -8.45 -5.11
C ALA A 66 -8.30 -9.87 -5.63
N LYS A 67 -8.96 -9.97 -6.77
CA LYS A 67 -8.91 -11.19 -7.60
C LYS A 67 -7.48 -11.39 -8.12
N LEU A 68 -6.82 -12.47 -7.67
CA LEU A 68 -5.46 -12.89 -8.02
C LEU A 68 -5.47 -13.97 -9.11
#